data_AF-A0A833EMB3-F1
#
_entry.id   AF-A0A833EMB3-F1
#
_cell.length_a   1.000
_cell.length_b   1.000
_cell.length_c   1.000
_cell.angle_alpha   90.00
_cell.angle_beta   90.00
_cell.angle_gamma   90.00
#
_symmetry.space_group_name_H-M   'P 1'
#
loop_
_entity.id
_entity.type
_entity.pdbx_description
1 polymer ?
#
loop_
_entity_poly.entity_id
_entity_poly.type
_entity_poly.pdbx_seq_one_letter_code
_entity_poly.pdbx_strand_id
1 'polypeptide(L)'
;MVILVALLLLVSVNGFAQEARTGTNAASELLIPVGARYIGMGGAPLAIVSGIDALYYNPAGLAFSDKTAYGMVSQMNYIADIDVTYAAASVNFEGFGSLAFAIKSLNIGEIDITTVDAPDGTGATFSPQFMTVGLSYAKALSDRVYVGTTANLVSETMDRVKASGLAFDFGVQYRGVGQIDGLSLGLAVKNVGKSMRFSGTGLIRQTDLLVGDRATSPTEIVAQADALPTSFEIGLKYTLTVDDK
;
A
#
# COMPACT_ATOMS: atom_id res chain seq x y z
N MET A 1 21.41 27.79 -16.66
CA MET A 1 20.70 27.46 -15.40
C MET A 1 19.71 26.31 -15.59
N VAL A 2 18.83 26.34 -16.60
CA VAL A 2 17.85 25.27 -16.88
C VAL A 2 18.50 23.89 -17.11
N ILE A 3 19.60 23.81 -17.86
CA ILE A 3 20.35 22.56 -18.09
C ILE A 3 20.94 22.00 -16.78
N LEU A 4 21.36 22.86 -15.85
CA LEU A 4 21.95 22.46 -14.57
C LEU A 4 20.88 21.88 -13.62
N VAL A 5 19.67 22.44 -13.65
CA VAL A 5 18.50 21.94 -12.89
C VAL A 5 18.00 20.61 -13.48
N ALA A 6 17.98 20.48 -14.82
CA ALA A 6 17.66 19.23 -15.49
C ALA A 6 18.70 18.13 -15.21
N LEU A 7 20.00 18.47 -15.15
CA LEU A 7 21.06 17.52 -14.76
C LEU A 7 20.97 17.11 -13.29
N LEU A 8 20.57 18.01 -12.38
CA LEU A 8 20.39 17.68 -10.96
C LEU A 8 19.17 16.77 -10.71
N LEU A 9 18.11 16.88 -11.53
CA LEU A 9 16.91 16.04 -11.45
C LEU A 9 17.13 14.60 -11.98
N LEU A 10 18.20 14.37 -12.74
CA LEU A 10 18.61 13.03 -13.20
C LEU A 10 19.36 12.22 -12.13
N VAL A 11 19.70 12.83 -10.99
CA VAL A 11 20.27 12.11 -9.85
C VAL A 11 19.12 11.57 -9.01
N SER A 12 18.63 10.39 -9.38
CA SER A 12 17.82 9.56 -8.50
C SER A 12 18.67 9.15 -7.29
N VAL A 13 18.54 9.91 -6.21
CA VAL A 13 19.09 9.50 -4.91
C VAL A 13 18.26 8.31 -4.46
N ASN A 14 18.77 7.09 -4.67
CA ASN A 14 18.29 5.92 -3.98
C ASN A 14 18.64 6.09 -2.50
N GLY A 15 17.83 6.87 -1.79
CA GLY A 15 17.90 6.98 -0.34
C GLY A 15 17.58 5.62 0.24
N PHE A 16 18.53 5.04 0.97
CA PHE A 16 18.39 3.77 1.65
C PHE A 16 17.14 3.76 2.56
N ALA A 17 16.03 3.21 2.06
CA ALA A 17 14.89 2.84 2.88
C ALA A 17 15.09 1.39 3.32
N GLN A 18 15.56 1.22 4.56
CA GLN A 18 15.52 0.02 5.39
C GLN A 18 15.78 -1.33 4.67
N GLU A 19 17.04 -1.58 4.31
CA GLU A 19 17.54 -2.84 3.75
C GLU A 19 17.29 -4.07 4.66
N ALA A 20 17.04 -3.86 5.96
CA ALA A 20 16.94 -4.91 6.97
C ALA A 20 15.67 -5.80 6.90
N ARG A 21 14.76 -5.61 5.92
CA ARG A 21 13.49 -6.36 5.83
C ARG A 21 13.03 -6.70 4.42
N THR A 22 13.90 -6.58 3.41
CA THR A 22 13.55 -6.89 2.03
C THR A 22 13.26 -8.39 1.88
N GLY A 23 12.02 -8.76 1.57
CA GLY A 23 11.60 -10.14 1.32
C GLY A 23 10.97 -10.89 2.50
N THR A 24 10.89 -10.28 3.69
CA THR A 24 10.26 -10.88 4.88
C THR A 24 9.16 -10.00 5.49
N ASN A 25 8.60 -9.07 4.70
CA ASN A 25 7.50 -8.23 5.17
C ASN A 25 6.17 -8.96 4.97
N ALA A 26 5.26 -8.81 5.94
CA ALA A 26 3.85 -9.15 5.75
C ALA A 26 3.14 -8.09 4.89
N ALA A 27 1.90 -8.35 4.46
CA ALA A 27 1.05 -7.37 3.80
C ALA A 27 1.65 -6.76 2.53
N SER A 28 2.21 -7.61 1.66
CA SER A 28 2.83 -7.18 0.39
C SER A 28 1.85 -6.44 -0.54
N GLU A 29 0.55 -6.69 -0.41
CA GLU A 29 -0.52 -5.99 -1.10
C GLU A 29 -0.50 -4.49 -0.85
N LEU A 30 0.00 -4.01 0.29
CA LEU A 30 0.12 -2.59 0.60
C LEU A 30 1.09 -1.85 -0.32
N LEU A 31 1.99 -2.58 -0.99
CA LEU A 31 2.97 -2.05 -1.95
C LEU A 31 2.46 -2.00 -3.39
N ILE A 32 1.30 -2.62 -3.68
CA ILE A 32 0.75 -2.65 -5.04
C ILE A 32 0.02 -1.33 -5.32
N PRO A 33 0.47 -0.56 -6.33
CA PRO A 33 -0.13 0.72 -6.69
C PRO A 33 -1.50 0.56 -7.34
N VAL A 34 -2.28 1.62 -7.24
CA VAL A 34 -3.60 1.73 -7.87
C VAL A 34 -3.69 3.03 -8.68
N GLY A 35 -4.61 3.05 -9.65
CA GLY A 35 -4.84 4.21 -10.51
C GLY A 35 -3.90 4.27 -11.72
N ALA A 36 -4.46 4.05 -12.90
CA ALA A 36 -3.72 4.00 -14.17
C ALA A 36 -2.89 5.25 -14.44
N ARG A 37 -3.40 6.44 -14.08
CA ARG A 37 -2.72 7.73 -14.27
C ARG A 37 -1.35 7.76 -13.63
N TYR A 38 -1.26 7.35 -12.37
CA TYR A 38 -0.04 7.49 -11.59
C TYR A 38 0.89 6.29 -11.74
N ILE A 39 0.34 5.12 -12.05
CA ILE A 39 1.13 3.98 -12.54
C ILE A 39 1.85 4.38 -13.85
N GLY A 40 1.16 5.05 -14.78
CA GLY A 40 1.76 5.56 -16.01
C GLY A 40 2.83 6.64 -15.81
N MET A 41 2.87 7.28 -14.63
CA MET A 41 3.93 8.23 -14.23
C MET A 41 5.11 7.55 -13.52
N GLY A 42 5.20 6.22 -13.58
CA GLY A 42 6.23 5.46 -12.86
C GLY A 42 6.08 5.48 -11.34
N GLY A 43 4.87 5.75 -10.83
CA GLY A 43 4.61 5.79 -9.39
C GLY A 43 5.16 7.01 -8.66
N ALA A 44 5.48 8.10 -9.38
CA ALA A 44 6.07 9.31 -8.80
C ALA A 44 5.12 10.52 -8.55
N PRO A 45 3.85 10.38 -8.10
CA PRO A 45 2.96 11.53 -7.99
C PRO A 45 2.97 12.21 -6.61
N LEU A 46 3.91 11.86 -5.72
CA LEU A 46 3.83 12.16 -4.29
C LEU A 46 3.53 13.64 -3.95
N ALA A 47 4.09 14.57 -4.74
CA ALA A 47 3.95 16.03 -4.58
C ALA A 47 2.76 16.65 -5.34
N ILE A 48 2.07 15.88 -6.18
CA ILE A 48 1.02 16.37 -7.09
C ILE A 48 -0.30 15.62 -7.00
N VAL A 49 -0.29 14.45 -6.37
CA VAL A 49 -1.44 13.55 -6.35
C VAL A 49 -2.62 14.27 -5.72
N SER A 50 -3.79 14.15 -6.34
CA SER A 50 -4.99 14.87 -5.96
C SER A 50 -6.24 13.99 -6.01
N GLY A 51 -7.21 14.31 -5.16
CA GLY A 51 -8.51 13.63 -5.15
C GLY A 51 -8.41 12.19 -4.64
N ILE A 52 -9.31 11.35 -5.16
CA ILE A 52 -9.51 9.99 -4.65
C ILE A 52 -8.38 9.02 -5.00
N ASP A 53 -7.65 9.29 -6.06
CA ASP A 53 -6.46 8.53 -6.43
C ASP A 53 -5.29 8.77 -5.43
N ALA A 54 -5.36 9.83 -4.62
CA ALA A 54 -4.33 10.18 -3.65
C ALA A 54 -4.21 9.23 -2.47
N LEU A 55 -5.28 8.47 -2.18
CA LEU A 55 -5.38 7.62 -0.99
C LEU A 55 -4.22 6.62 -0.87
N TYR A 56 -3.76 6.06 -1.99
CA TYR A 56 -2.62 5.14 -2.02
C TYR A 56 -1.25 5.82 -1.97
N TYR A 57 -1.09 6.95 -2.67
CA TYR A 57 0.23 7.57 -2.83
C TYR A 57 0.56 8.54 -1.70
N ASN A 58 -0.32 9.50 -1.42
CA ASN A 58 -0.12 10.49 -0.37
C ASN A 58 -1.49 10.99 0.11
N PRO A 59 -1.95 10.63 1.32
CA PRO A 59 -3.29 10.98 1.79
C PRO A 59 -3.54 12.49 1.87
N ALA A 60 -2.50 13.34 1.96
CA ALA A 60 -2.68 14.80 1.90
C ALA A 60 -3.31 15.28 0.58
N GLY A 61 -3.09 14.56 -0.52
CA GLY A 61 -3.66 14.89 -1.82
C GLY A 61 -5.18 14.82 -1.88
N LEU A 62 -5.82 14.15 -0.91
CA LEU A 62 -7.27 14.10 -0.80
C LEU A 62 -7.88 15.49 -0.49
N ALA A 63 -7.19 16.31 0.31
CA ALA A 63 -7.59 17.69 0.60
C ALA A 63 -7.30 18.66 -0.55
N PHE A 64 -6.48 18.25 -1.51
CA PHE A 64 -6.15 19.05 -2.69
C PHE A 64 -7.21 18.92 -3.81
N SER A 65 -8.39 18.36 -3.55
CA SER A 65 -9.45 18.23 -4.56
C SER A 65 -10.53 19.29 -4.42
N ASP A 66 -10.88 19.91 -5.55
CA ASP A 66 -11.91 20.95 -5.61
C ASP A 66 -13.35 20.42 -5.70
N LYS A 67 -13.56 19.09 -5.82
CA LYS A 67 -14.93 18.55 -5.86
C LYS A 67 -15.38 18.00 -4.51
N THR A 68 -16.67 18.18 -4.25
CA THR A 68 -17.35 17.78 -3.03
C THR A 68 -17.44 16.26 -2.86
N ALA A 69 -17.61 15.50 -3.94
CA ALA A 69 -17.70 14.05 -3.88
C ALA A 69 -17.03 13.39 -5.09
N TYR A 70 -16.43 12.23 -4.85
CA TYR A 70 -15.82 11.38 -5.87
C TYR A 70 -16.05 9.92 -5.57
N GLY A 71 -16.13 9.13 -6.62
CA GLY A 71 -16.03 7.67 -6.58
C GLY A 71 -15.03 7.20 -7.63
N MET A 72 -14.37 6.10 -7.34
CA MET A 72 -13.42 5.45 -8.24
C MET A 72 -13.60 3.93 -8.12
N VAL A 73 -13.57 3.27 -9.27
CA VAL A 73 -13.39 1.82 -9.37
C VAL A 73 -12.26 1.59 -10.36
N SER A 74 -11.32 0.72 -9.99
CA SER A 74 -10.18 0.34 -10.81
C SER A 74 -9.98 -1.16 -10.72
N GLN A 75 -9.70 -1.77 -11.86
CA GLN A 75 -9.30 -3.16 -11.96
C GLN A 75 -7.97 -3.22 -12.71
N MET A 76 -7.05 -4.02 -12.20
CA MET A 76 -5.73 -4.23 -12.78
C MET A 76 -5.39 -5.71 -12.73
N ASN A 77 -5.02 -6.27 -13.89
CA ASN A 77 -4.36 -7.56 -13.94
C ASN A 77 -2.88 -7.33 -13.62
N TYR A 78 -2.41 -7.97 -12.56
CA TYR A 78 -1.04 -7.89 -12.07
C TYR A 78 -0.25 -9.12 -12.52
N ILE A 79 1.02 -9.22 -12.12
CA ILE A 79 1.87 -10.35 -12.53
C ILE A 79 1.23 -11.69 -12.14
N ALA A 80 1.47 -12.73 -12.96
CA ALA A 80 0.92 -14.08 -12.76
C ALA A 80 -0.62 -14.12 -12.67
N ASP A 81 -1.30 -13.30 -13.49
CA ASP A 81 -2.75 -13.23 -13.59
C ASP A 81 -3.48 -12.88 -12.27
N ILE A 82 -2.78 -12.26 -11.33
CA ILE A 82 -3.37 -11.80 -10.07
C ILE A 82 -4.32 -10.63 -10.36
N ASP A 83 -5.57 -10.76 -9.94
CA ASP A 83 -6.58 -9.71 -10.10
C ASP A 83 -6.56 -8.74 -8.93
N VAL A 84 -6.33 -7.45 -9.22
CA VAL A 84 -6.38 -6.36 -8.24
C VAL A 84 -7.62 -5.52 -8.50
N THR A 85 -8.55 -5.53 -7.55
CA THR A 85 -9.75 -4.70 -7.58
C THR A 85 -9.66 -3.62 -6.52
N TYR A 86 -9.92 -2.38 -6.89
CA TYR A 86 -9.90 -1.23 -6.01
C TYR A 86 -11.17 -0.41 -6.19
N ALA A 87 -11.84 -0.09 -5.09
CA ALA A 87 -13.01 0.79 -5.08
C ALA A 87 -12.85 1.82 -3.96
N ALA A 88 -13.16 3.07 -4.24
CA ALA A 88 -13.08 4.12 -3.25
C ALA A 88 -14.19 5.14 -3.44
N ALA A 89 -14.59 5.78 -2.34
CA ALA A 89 -15.44 6.96 -2.34
C ALA A 89 -14.87 8.02 -1.39
N SER A 90 -15.05 9.30 -1.72
CA SER A 90 -14.64 10.42 -0.87
C SER A 90 -15.64 11.55 -0.87
N VAL A 91 -15.74 12.25 0.25
CA VAL A 91 -16.56 13.46 0.42
C VAL A 91 -15.72 14.55 1.09
N ASN A 92 -15.73 15.74 0.51
CA ASN A 92 -15.12 16.94 1.05
C ASN A 92 -16.19 17.78 1.76
N PHE A 93 -15.97 18.05 3.05
CA PHE A 93 -16.81 18.88 3.88
C PHE A 93 -16.12 20.24 4.08
N GLU A 94 -16.79 21.30 3.68
CA GLU A 94 -16.29 22.67 3.84
C GLU A 94 -15.92 22.94 5.31
N GLY A 95 -14.71 23.46 5.54
CA GLY A 95 -14.16 23.76 6.87
C GLY A 95 -13.68 22.56 7.70
N PHE A 96 -14.30 21.39 7.55
CA PHE A 96 -13.92 20.18 8.29
C PHE A 96 -12.78 19.43 7.62
N GLY A 97 -12.77 19.35 6.28
CA GLY A 97 -11.81 18.59 5.49
C GLY A 97 -12.47 17.45 4.72
N SER A 98 -11.64 16.58 4.14
CA SER A 98 -12.06 15.48 3.29
C SER A 98 -11.99 14.15 4.03
N LEU A 99 -13.03 13.33 3.88
CA LEU A 99 -13.05 11.94 4.31
C LEU A 99 -13.10 11.03 3.09
N ALA A 100 -12.46 9.88 3.19
CA ALA A 100 -12.55 8.85 2.18
C ALA A 100 -12.57 7.45 2.78
N PHE A 101 -13.15 6.54 2.00
CA PHE A 101 -13.19 5.12 2.25
C PHE A 101 -12.69 4.39 1.01
N ALA A 102 -11.87 3.38 1.20
CA ALA A 102 -11.33 2.56 0.12
C ALA A 102 -11.34 1.08 0.49
N ILE A 103 -11.55 0.23 -0.51
CA ILE A 103 -11.37 -1.22 -0.43
C ILE A 103 -10.44 -1.62 -1.57
N LYS A 104 -9.41 -2.38 -1.24
CA LYS A 104 -8.53 -3.05 -2.18
C LYS A 104 -8.60 -4.55 -1.94
N SER A 105 -8.75 -5.32 -3.01
CA SER A 105 -8.80 -6.76 -2.99
C SER A 105 -7.81 -7.33 -3.99
N LEU A 106 -7.02 -8.31 -3.57
CA LEU A 106 -6.14 -9.09 -4.43
C LEU A 106 -6.64 -10.53 -4.43
N ASN A 107 -6.98 -11.03 -5.61
CA ASN A 107 -7.30 -12.41 -5.85
C ASN A 107 -6.16 -13.06 -6.63
N ILE A 108 -5.48 -14.02 -6.01
CA ILE A 108 -4.31 -14.70 -6.61
C ILE A 108 -4.76 -15.83 -7.56
N GLY A 109 -6.04 -16.20 -7.54
CA GLY A 109 -6.56 -17.32 -8.30
C GLY A 109 -6.39 -18.64 -7.56
N GLU A 110 -6.54 -19.75 -8.29
CA GLU A 110 -6.36 -21.11 -7.75
C GLU A 110 -4.91 -21.57 -7.96
N ILE A 111 -4.30 -22.08 -6.90
CA ILE A 111 -2.96 -22.65 -6.90
C ILE A 111 -3.06 -24.14 -6.58
N ASP A 112 -2.42 -24.98 -7.39
CA ASP A 112 -2.34 -26.42 -7.15
C ASP A 112 -1.50 -26.74 -5.90
N ILE A 113 -2.02 -27.63 -5.07
CA ILE A 113 -1.28 -28.15 -3.91
C ILE A 113 -0.34 -29.24 -4.40
N THR A 114 0.96 -29.04 -4.23
CA THR A 114 2.01 -30.02 -4.57
C THR A 114 2.59 -30.67 -3.31
N THR A 115 3.01 -31.93 -3.43
CA THR A 115 3.73 -32.66 -2.38
C THR A 115 4.95 -33.34 -2.97
N VAL A 116 5.83 -33.87 -2.12
CA VAL A 116 6.99 -34.67 -2.58
C VAL A 116 6.54 -35.88 -3.41
N ASP A 117 5.41 -36.49 -3.07
CA ASP A 117 4.84 -37.64 -3.77
C ASP A 117 4.02 -37.26 -5.01
N ALA A 118 3.57 -36.01 -5.11
CA ALA A 118 2.76 -35.47 -6.21
C ALA A 118 3.27 -34.07 -6.62
N PRO A 119 4.41 -33.99 -7.32
CA PRO A 119 5.03 -32.72 -7.70
C PRO A 119 4.23 -31.95 -8.75
N ASP A 120 3.48 -32.66 -9.59
CA ASP A 120 2.61 -32.07 -10.63
C ASP A 120 1.21 -31.68 -10.10
N GLY A 121 1.00 -31.78 -8.79
CA GLY A 121 -0.26 -31.46 -8.13
C GLY A 121 -0.97 -32.68 -7.58
N THR A 122 -1.62 -32.49 -6.44
CA THR A 122 -2.42 -33.52 -5.75
C THR A 122 -3.86 -33.61 -6.27
N GLY A 123 -4.25 -32.73 -7.18
CA GLY A 123 -5.65 -32.54 -7.62
C GLY A 123 -6.49 -31.65 -6.69
N ALA A 124 -5.91 -31.14 -5.61
CA ALA A 124 -6.52 -30.14 -4.75
C ALA A 124 -5.91 -28.76 -5.02
N THR A 125 -6.74 -27.72 -4.95
CA THR A 125 -6.33 -26.32 -5.10
C THR A 125 -6.60 -25.52 -3.83
N PHE A 126 -5.89 -24.40 -3.68
CA PHE A 126 -6.21 -23.37 -2.68
C PHE A 126 -6.15 -22.00 -3.34
N SER A 127 -6.94 -21.05 -2.82
CA SER A 127 -7.01 -19.69 -3.37
C SER A 127 -6.69 -18.64 -2.29
N PRO A 128 -5.49 -18.04 -2.33
CA PRO A 128 -5.14 -16.93 -1.47
C PRO A 128 -5.95 -15.67 -1.79
N GLN A 129 -6.47 -15.02 -0.75
CA GLN A 129 -7.26 -13.80 -0.86
C GLN A 129 -6.75 -12.76 0.13
N PHE A 130 -6.31 -11.60 -0.38
CA PHE A 130 -5.88 -10.46 0.45
C PHE A 130 -6.84 -9.29 0.28
N MET A 131 -7.07 -8.56 1.36
CA MET A 131 -7.99 -7.43 1.39
C MET A 131 -7.45 -6.32 2.29
N THR A 132 -7.55 -5.09 1.81
CA THR A 132 -7.26 -3.87 2.56
C THR A 132 -8.50 -2.99 2.59
N VAL A 133 -8.89 -2.52 3.77
CA VAL A 133 -9.96 -1.54 3.96
C VAL A 133 -9.37 -0.29 4.58
N GLY A 134 -9.47 0.83 3.87
CA GLY A 134 -8.87 2.11 4.25
C GLY A 134 -9.91 3.16 4.63
N LEU A 135 -9.65 3.88 5.71
CA LEU A 135 -10.34 5.12 6.06
C LEU A 135 -9.32 6.26 6.10
N SER A 136 -9.58 7.32 5.33
CA SER A 136 -8.66 8.44 5.21
C SER A 136 -9.33 9.74 5.62
N TYR A 137 -8.53 10.62 6.21
CA TYR A 137 -8.89 12.00 6.50
C TYR A 137 -7.78 12.92 6.01
N ALA A 138 -8.16 14.03 5.38
CA ALA A 138 -7.21 15.04 4.94
C ALA A 138 -7.77 16.44 5.13
N LYS A 139 -6.87 17.40 5.37
CA LYS A 139 -7.24 18.80 5.56
C LYS A 139 -6.19 19.74 4.95
N ALA A 140 -6.68 20.82 4.32
CA ALA A 140 -5.85 21.97 3.99
C ALA A 140 -5.60 22.79 5.26
N LEU A 141 -4.33 22.92 5.66
CA LEU A 141 -3.92 23.79 6.78
C LEU A 141 -3.74 25.23 6.32
N SER A 142 -3.42 25.43 5.03
CA SER A 142 -3.36 26.71 4.35
C SER A 142 -3.57 26.49 2.85
N ASP A 143 -3.56 27.56 2.05
CA ASP A 143 -3.64 27.51 0.58
C ASP A 143 -2.47 26.75 -0.07
N ARG A 144 -1.44 26.43 0.72
CA ARG A 144 -0.21 25.80 0.23
C ARG A 144 0.12 24.49 0.93
N VAL A 145 -0.38 24.25 2.15
CA VAL A 145 -0.01 23.09 2.97
C VAL A 145 -1.22 22.21 3.21
N TYR A 146 -1.10 20.96 2.79
CA TYR A 146 -2.11 19.92 2.94
C TYR A 146 -1.54 18.77 3.76
N VAL A 147 -2.35 18.23 4.65
CA VAL A 147 -1.98 17.07 5.48
C VAL A 147 -3.05 16.01 5.36
N GLY A 148 -2.67 14.75 5.52
CA GLY A 148 -3.62 13.66 5.53
C GLY A 148 -3.09 12.45 6.26
N THR A 149 -4.01 11.58 6.66
CA THR A 149 -3.73 10.31 7.28
C THR A 149 -4.71 9.25 6.79
N THR A 150 -4.25 8.00 6.74
CA THR A 150 -5.08 6.84 6.43
C THR A 150 -4.87 5.77 7.50
N ALA A 151 -5.94 5.13 7.94
CA ALA A 151 -5.89 3.88 8.69
C ALA A 151 -6.33 2.74 7.76
N ASN A 152 -5.48 1.74 7.58
CA ASN A 152 -5.72 0.57 6.73
C ASN A 152 -5.83 -0.68 7.59
N LEU A 153 -6.98 -1.33 7.56
CA LEU A 153 -7.16 -2.69 8.07
C LEU A 153 -6.78 -3.69 6.97
N VAL A 154 -5.84 -4.56 7.28
CA VAL A 154 -5.30 -5.56 6.35
C VAL A 154 -5.73 -6.95 6.80
N SER A 155 -6.13 -7.79 5.85
CA SER A 155 -6.51 -9.17 6.08
C SER A 155 -5.98 -10.05 4.96
N GLU A 156 -5.24 -11.08 5.33
CA GLU A 156 -4.72 -12.10 4.42
C GLU A 156 -5.30 -13.46 4.81
N THR A 157 -5.79 -14.22 3.83
CA THR A 157 -6.22 -15.62 4.02
C THR A 157 -5.52 -16.49 2.99
N MET A 158 -4.94 -17.60 3.45
CA MET A 158 -4.31 -18.61 2.60
C MET A 158 -4.72 -19.99 3.14
N ASP A 159 -5.44 -20.79 2.35
CA ASP A 159 -5.98 -22.08 2.80
C ASP A 159 -6.66 -21.98 4.19
N ARG A 160 -6.11 -22.66 5.21
CA ARG A 160 -6.63 -22.70 6.59
C ARG A 160 -5.87 -21.80 7.56
N VAL A 161 -5.16 -20.81 7.05
CA VAL A 161 -4.47 -19.79 7.87
C VAL A 161 -4.89 -18.38 7.47
N LYS A 162 -4.89 -17.49 8.46
CA LYS A 162 -5.20 -16.08 8.27
C LYS A 162 -4.27 -15.18 9.08
N ALA A 163 -4.06 -13.98 8.60
CA ALA A 163 -3.39 -12.90 9.31
C ALA A 163 -4.18 -11.60 9.17
N SER A 164 -4.17 -10.76 10.19
CA SER A 164 -4.74 -9.41 10.11
C SER A 164 -3.84 -8.39 10.79
N GLY A 165 -3.88 -7.16 10.28
CA GLY A 165 -3.02 -6.08 10.72
C GLY A 165 -3.68 -4.72 10.59
N LEU A 166 -3.14 -3.74 11.32
CA LEU A 166 -3.54 -2.35 11.21
C LEU A 166 -2.31 -1.53 10.83
N ALA A 167 -2.44 -0.78 9.74
CA ALA A 167 -1.40 0.08 9.19
C ALA A 167 -1.88 1.53 9.15
N PHE A 168 -0.95 2.47 9.32
CA PHE A 168 -1.22 3.89 9.27
C PHE A 168 -0.32 4.58 8.25
N ASP A 169 -0.91 5.49 7.49
CA ASP A 169 -0.21 6.36 6.57
C ASP A 169 -0.35 7.81 7.02
N PHE A 170 0.69 8.59 6.78
CA PHE A 170 0.74 10.03 7.04
C PHE A 170 1.34 10.72 5.83
N GLY A 171 0.72 11.83 5.43
CA GLY A 171 1.08 12.54 4.22
C GLY A 171 1.09 14.04 4.43
N VAL A 172 2.03 14.70 3.74
CA VAL A 172 2.10 16.15 3.62
C VAL A 172 2.35 16.52 2.17
N GLN A 173 1.66 17.54 1.67
CA GLN A 173 1.99 18.21 0.42
C GLN A 173 2.15 19.71 0.67
N TYR A 174 3.22 20.28 0.14
CA TYR A 174 3.52 21.71 0.22
C TYR A 174 3.75 22.30 -1.17
N ARG A 175 3.02 23.36 -1.50
CA ARG A 175 3.11 24.10 -2.77
C ARG A 175 3.82 25.43 -2.62
N GLY A 176 4.55 25.83 -3.65
CA GLY A 176 5.31 27.08 -3.64
C GLY A 176 6.43 27.04 -2.61
N VAL A 177 7.15 25.91 -2.55
CA VAL A 177 8.22 25.69 -1.58
C VAL A 177 9.27 26.77 -1.75
N GLY A 178 9.67 27.43 -0.65
CA GLY A 178 10.64 28.52 -0.71
C GLY A 178 10.15 29.75 -1.50
N GLN A 179 8.84 29.93 -1.64
CA GLN A 179 8.22 31.00 -2.45
C GLN A 179 8.52 30.89 -3.95
N ILE A 180 8.91 29.71 -4.42
CA ILE A 180 9.15 29.45 -5.84
C ILE A 180 7.86 28.90 -6.44
N ASP A 181 7.22 29.70 -7.30
CA ASP A 181 6.02 29.27 -8.01
C ASP A 181 6.30 28.06 -8.90
N GLY A 182 5.35 27.11 -8.91
CA GLY A 182 5.49 25.85 -9.63
C GLY A 182 6.28 24.76 -8.89
N LEU A 183 7.00 25.07 -7.79
CA LEU A 183 7.73 24.08 -6.99
C LEU A 183 6.85 23.49 -5.88
N SER A 184 6.68 22.17 -5.88
CA SER A 184 5.94 21.41 -4.88
C SER A 184 6.81 20.32 -4.25
N LEU A 185 6.59 20.06 -2.96
CA LEU A 185 7.18 18.97 -2.18
C LEU A 185 6.07 18.07 -1.64
N GLY A 186 6.27 16.76 -1.72
CA GLY A 186 5.45 15.75 -1.08
C GLY A 186 6.29 14.93 -0.13
N LEU A 187 5.74 14.60 1.02
CA LEU A 187 6.31 13.69 2.01
C LEU A 187 5.23 12.68 2.40
N ALA A 188 5.57 11.41 2.49
CA ALA A 188 4.69 10.40 3.04
C ALA A 188 5.46 9.38 3.89
N VAL A 189 4.84 8.97 4.99
CA VAL A 189 5.23 7.81 5.77
C VAL A 189 4.09 6.82 5.62
N LYS A 190 4.34 5.64 5.07
CA LYS A 190 3.30 4.65 4.76
C LYS A 190 3.50 3.37 5.53
N ASN A 191 2.39 2.65 5.74
CA ASN A 191 2.32 1.30 6.30
C ASN A 191 2.97 1.19 7.69
N VAL A 192 2.82 2.20 8.55
CA VAL A 192 3.30 2.16 9.93
C VAL A 192 2.35 1.30 10.75
N GLY A 193 2.83 0.22 11.35
CA GLY A 193 1.98 -0.63 12.18
C GLY A 193 2.75 -1.73 12.89
N LYS A 194 2.01 -2.57 13.62
CA LYS A 194 2.58 -3.74 14.29
C LYS A 194 2.75 -4.88 13.30
N SER A 195 3.68 -5.79 13.61
CA SER A 195 3.87 -7.02 12.85
C SER A 195 2.58 -7.85 12.79
N MET A 196 2.34 -8.46 11.64
CA MET A 196 1.28 -9.43 11.42
C MET A 196 1.80 -10.84 11.66
N ARG A 197 0.91 -11.76 12.02
CA ARG A 197 1.26 -13.17 12.23
C ARG A 197 0.13 -14.06 11.74
N PHE A 198 0.48 -15.10 11.00
CA PHE A 198 -0.47 -16.11 10.59
C PHE A 198 -0.90 -16.98 11.77
N SER A 199 -2.17 -17.32 11.80
CA SER A 199 -2.75 -18.26 12.75
C SER A 199 -3.87 -19.06 12.07
N GLY A 200 -4.15 -20.26 12.57
CA GLY A 200 -5.21 -21.10 12.03
C GLY A 200 -4.88 -22.58 12.08
N THR A 201 -5.87 -23.41 11.74
CA THR A 201 -5.77 -24.86 11.83
C THR A 201 -4.76 -25.44 10.84
N GLY A 202 -4.42 -24.71 9.77
CA GLY A 202 -3.35 -25.09 8.85
C GLY A 202 -1.95 -25.18 9.49
N LEU A 203 -1.77 -24.59 10.68
CA LEU A 203 -0.52 -24.65 11.45
C LEU A 203 -0.47 -25.81 12.45
N ILE A 204 -1.55 -26.58 12.60
CA ILE A 204 -1.58 -27.73 13.50
C ILE A 204 -0.88 -28.90 12.80
N ARG A 205 -0.01 -29.59 13.54
CA ARG A 205 0.66 -30.84 13.13
C ARG A 205 0.46 -31.90 14.20
N GLN A 206 0.30 -33.15 13.76
CA GLN A 206 0.40 -34.30 14.66
C GLN A 206 1.88 -34.58 14.91
N THR A 207 2.27 -34.64 16.16
CA THR A 207 3.67 -34.89 16.55
C THR A 207 3.75 -36.07 17.50
N ASP A 208 4.68 -36.98 17.22
CA ASP A 208 5.03 -38.08 18.12
C ASP A 208 5.84 -37.53 19.29
N LEU A 209 5.37 -37.74 20.50
CA LEU A 209 6.10 -37.36 21.70
C LEU A 209 7.19 -38.41 21.94
N LEU A 210 8.46 -38.00 21.86
CA LEU A 210 9.66 -38.86 22.00
C LEU A 210 9.78 -39.60 23.35
N VAL A 211 8.85 -39.41 24.29
CA VAL A 211 8.90 -40.00 25.63
C VAL A 211 7.61 -40.77 25.94
N GLY A 212 7.72 -42.09 25.92
CA GLY A 212 6.67 -43.04 26.30
C GLY A 212 5.70 -43.36 25.16
N ASP A 213 5.09 -44.54 25.23
CA ASP A 213 4.10 -45.08 24.30
C ASP A 213 2.77 -44.29 24.36
N ARG A 214 2.86 -42.99 24.07
CA ARG A 214 1.76 -42.03 24.13
C ARG A 214 1.28 -41.72 22.71
N ALA A 215 -0.05 -41.65 22.58
CA ALA A 215 -0.71 -41.26 21.35
C ALA A 215 -0.19 -39.90 20.82
N THR A 216 -0.16 -39.75 19.50
CA THR A 216 0.12 -38.49 18.79
C THR A 216 -0.68 -37.34 19.40
N SER A 217 -0.02 -36.22 19.68
CA SER A 217 -0.67 -35.02 20.21
C SER A 217 -0.69 -33.92 19.15
N PRO A 218 -1.82 -33.20 18.97
CA PRO A 218 -1.87 -32.04 18.09
C PRO A 218 -1.06 -30.89 18.68
N THR A 219 -0.03 -30.46 17.97
CA THR A 219 0.81 -29.32 18.33
C THR A 219 0.63 -28.21 17.29
N GLU A 220 0.51 -26.96 17.73
CA GLU A 220 0.41 -25.80 16.85
C GLU A 220 1.81 -25.25 16.55
N ILE A 221 2.12 -25.08 15.26
CA ILE A 221 3.31 -24.35 14.83
C ILE A 221 3.04 -22.85 15.00
N VAL A 222 3.84 -22.18 15.81
CA VAL A 222 3.78 -20.72 15.95
C VAL A 222 4.48 -20.08 14.76
N ALA A 223 3.71 -19.51 13.83
CA ALA A 223 4.26 -18.74 12.72
C ALA A 223 5.04 -17.51 13.21
N GLN A 224 6.04 -17.10 12.45
CA GLN A 224 6.79 -15.86 12.70
C GLN A 224 5.86 -14.65 12.59
N ALA A 225 6.14 -13.62 13.38
CA ALA A 225 5.50 -12.33 13.25
C ALA A 225 6.35 -11.42 12.35
N ASP A 226 5.80 -11.01 11.22
CA ASP A 226 6.49 -10.25 10.18
C ASP A 226 6.00 -8.81 10.15
N ALA A 227 6.94 -7.87 10.02
CA ALA A 227 6.62 -6.46 10.04
C ALA A 227 5.89 -6.02 8.76
N LEU A 228 5.10 -4.95 8.87
CA LEU A 228 4.53 -4.29 7.70
C LEU A 228 5.61 -3.59 6.86
N PRO A 229 5.39 -3.39 5.55
CA PRO A 229 6.37 -2.81 4.65
C PRO A 229 6.35 -1.29 4.77
N THR A 230 6.80 -0.79 5.92
CA THR A 230 6.85 0.64 6.21
C THR A 230 7.81 1.34 5.26
N SER A 231 7.34 2.43 4.62
CA SER A 231 8.16 3.25 3.73
C SER A 231 8.14 4.71 4.14
N PHE A 232 9.23 5.41 3.85
CA PHE A 232 9.30 6.86 3.89
C PHE A 232 9.62 7.35 2.48
N GLU A 233 8.76 8.21 1.96
CA GLU A 233 8.79 8.67 0.58
C GLU A 233 8.88 10.20 0.54
N ILE A 234 9.73 10.71 -0.34
CA ILE A 234 9.89 12.14 -0.63
C ILE A 234 9.75 12.33 -2.13
N GLY A 235 9.02 13.36 -2.55
CA GLY A 235 8.84 13.69 -3.95
C GLY A 235 8.90 15.19 -4.19
N LEU A 236 9.47 15.60 -5.31
CA LEU A 236 9.53 16.98 -5.76
C LEU A 236 8.88 17.09 -7.13
N LYS A 237 8.21 18.21 -7.38
CA LYS A 237 7.66 18.55 -8.69
C LYS A 237 7.90 20.01 -8.99
N TYR A 238 8.31 20.30 -10.21
CA TYR A 238 8.42 21.66 -10.71
C TYR A 238 7.62 21.80 -12.00
N THR A 239 6.71 22.77 -12.06
CA THR A 239 6.03 23.15 -13.30
C THR A 239 6.83 24.25 -14.00
N LEU A 240 7.30 23.98 -15.22
CA LEU A 240 7.83 25.00 -16.11
C LEU A 240 6.66 25.67 -16.84
N THR A 241 6.49 26.98 -16.66
CA THR A 241 5.63 27.77 -17.53
C THR A 241 6.50 28.23 -18.71
N VAL A 242 6.22 27.70 -19.89
CA VAL A 242 6.81 28.19 -21.13
C VAL A 242 5.85 29.23 -21.68
N ASP A 243 6.25 30.49 -21.68
CA ASP A 243 5.51 31.53 -22.40
C ASP A 243 5.67 31.28 -23.90
N ASP A 244 4.54 31.01 -24.58
CA ASP A 244 4.48 31.01 -26.04
C ASP A 244 4.76 32.44 -26.53
N LYS A 245 5.96 32.65 -27.08
CA LYS A 245 6.28 33.84 -27.88
C LYS A 245 6.05 33.58 -29.36
#